data_AF-A0A517NSZ4-F1
#
_entry.id   AF-A0A517NSZ4-F1
#
_cell.length_a   1.000
_cell.length_b   1.000
_cell.length_c   1.000
_cell.angle_alpha   90.00
_cell.angle_beta   90.00
_cell.angle_gamma   90.00
#
_symmetry.space_group_name_H-M   'P 1'
#
loop_
_entity.id
_entity.type
_entity.pdbx_description
1 polymer ?
#
loop_
_entity_poly.entity_id
_entity_poly.type
_entity_poly.pdbx_seq_one_letter_code
_entity_poly.pdbx_strand_id
1 'polypeptide(L)'
;MTVKLNEQPDQKLAVLLQRHLALESRLASSLEDLNQATATALMAQGLRGPSAEDVKSLEPMTAQMQQSASEVATARRSLLVRVGSHTGKAYATIKEIFDDLPKDTTSDLDALRADILSRCETAQSNLVNNQAMLHYTFDFHKKYLAGVFQTDCDGQNYRANGQSIDTPRGNLFGRTC
;
A
#
# COMPACT_ATOMS: atom_id res chain seq x y z
N MET A 1 35.50 -11.10 40.87
CA MET A 1 35.51 -10.73 39.44
C MET A 1 34.09 -10.50 38.98
N THR A 2 33.62 -9.26 39.07
CA THR A 2 32.28 -8.86 38.64
C THR A 2 32.36 -8.53 37.16
N VAL A 3 31.91 -9.46 36.32
CA VAL A 3 31.69 -9.21 34.89
C VAL A 3 30.57 -8.18 34.80
N LYS A 4 30.93 -6.91 34.60
CA LYS A 4 29.97 -5.90 34.13
C LYS A 4 29.57 -6.33 32.73
N LEU A 5 28.42 -7.01 32.61
CA LEU A 5 27.65 -7.06 31.38
C LEU A 5 27.21 -5.63 31.06
N ASN A 6 28.12 -4.86 30.47
CA ASN A 6 27.75 -3.73 29.63
C ASN A 6 27.00 -4.36 28.45
N GLU A 7 25.68 -4.53 28.58
CA GLU A 7 24.81 -4.62 27.42
C GLU A 7 25.08 -3.36 26.60
N GLN A 8 25.83 -3.51 25.49
CA GLN A 8 26.26 -2.38 24.68
C GLN A 8 25.02 -1.61 24.22
N PRO A 9 24.99 -0.26 24.34
CA PRO A 9 23.84 0.56 23.96
C PRO A 9 23.36 0.26 22.52
N ASP A 10 24.28 -0.14 21.65
CA ASP A 10 24.05 -0.52 20.26
C ASP A 10 23.18 -1.77 20.11
N GLN A 11 23.32 -2.77 21.00
CA GLN A 11 22.47 -3.98 21.00
C GLN A 11 21.01 -3.67 21.35
N LYS A 12 20.78 -2.79 22.33
CA LYS A 12 19.42 -2.37 22.70
C LYS A 12 18.77 -1.59 21.57
N LEU A 13 19.53 -0.74 20.89
CA LEU A 13 19.06 0.03 19.75
C LEU A 13 18.72 -0.89 18.56
N ALA A 14 19.57 -1.87 18.26
CA ALA A 14 19.33 -2.87 17.22
C ALA A 14 18.02 -3.64 17.46
N VAL A 15 17.74 -4.08 18.69
CA VAL A 15 16.48 -4.77 19.03
C VAL A 15 15.26 -3.88 18.83
N LEU A 16 15.35 -2.59 19.18
CA LEU A 16 14.25 -1.64 18.97
C LEU A 16 13.98 -1.42 17.48
N LEU A 17 15.04 -1.29 16.66
CA LEU A 17 14.94 -1.17 15.21
C LEU A 17 14.35 -2.45 14.59
N GLN A 18 14.82 -3.62 15.00
CA GLN A 18 14.31 -4.90 14.54
C GLN A 18 12.80 -5.06 14.80
N ARG A 19 12.34 -4.69 16.00
CA ARG A 19 10.90 -4.70 16.34
C ARG A 19 10.10 -3.76 15.46
N HIS A 20 10.65 -2.58 15.16
CA HIS A 20 9.98 -1.63 14.27
C HIS A 20 9.90 -2.17 12.84
N LEU A 21 11.00 -2.70 12.30
CA LEU A 21 11.02 -3.31 10.97
C LEU A 21 10.08 -4.51 10.86
N ALA A 22 9.90 -5.30 11.93
CA ALA A 22 8.91 -6.37 11.96
C ALA A 22 7.47 -5.85 11.80
N LEU A 23 7.14 -4.69 12.39
CA LEU A 23 5.83 -4.05 12.22
C LEU A 23 5.67 -3.51 10.79
N GLU A 24 6.70 -2.91 10.21
CA GLU A 24 6.68 -2.44 8.82
C GLU A 24 6.54 -3.62 7.83
N SER A 25 7.24 -4.72 8.08
CA SER A 25 7.11 -5.95 7.28
C SER A 25 5.69 -6.52 7.33
N ARG A 26 5.04 -6.53 8.50
CA ARG A 26 3.64 -6.95 8.64
C ARG A 26 2.67 -6.02 7.91
N LEU A 27 2.92 -4.72 7.90
CA LEU A 27 2.15 -3.76 7.11
C LEU A 27 2.32 -4.03 5.61
N ALA A 28 3.55 -4.29 5.15
CA ALA A 28 3.83 -4.66 3.76
C ALA A 28 3.08 -5.94 3.36
N SER A 29 3.09 -6.98 4.20
CA SER A 29 2.30 -8.20 3.97
C SER A 29 0.81 -7.92 3.88
N SER A 30 0.27 -7.08 4.77
CA SER A 30 -1.17 -6.73 4.74
C SER A 30 -1.56 -6.01 3.44
N LEU A 31 -0.66 -5.18 2.90
CA LEU A 31 -0.87 -4.50 1.62
C LEU A 31 -0.77 -5.46 0.43
N GLU A 32 0.18 -6.40 0.45
CA GLU A 32 0.31 -7.47 -0.55
C GLU A 32 -0.95 -8.34 -0.59
N ASP A 33 -1.43 -8.78 0.58
CA ASP A 33 -2.65 -9.59 0.71
C ASP A 33 -3.88 -8.86 0.17
N LEU A 34 -4.05 -7.58 0.52
CA LEU A 34 -5.15 -6.75 0.02
C LEU A 34 -5.08 -6.57 -1.49
N ASN A 35 -3.89 -6.33 -2.04
CA ASN A 35 -3.69 -6.22 -3.48
C ASN A 35 -4.02 -7.51 -4.21
N GLN A 36 -3.61 -8.65 -3.67
CA GLN A 36 -3.87 -9.96 -4.25
C GLN A 36 -5.37 -10.30 -4.20
N ALA A 37 -6.04 -10.03 -3.09
CA ALA A 37 -7.48 -10.22 -2.95
C ALA A 37 -8.26 -9.31 -3.92
N THR A 38 -7.84 -8.04 -4.05
CA THR A 38 -8.43 -7.08 -4.98
C THR A 38 -8.25 -7.54 -6.44
N ALA A 39 -7.05 -7.98 -6.82
CA ALA A 39 -6.79 -8.50 -8.15
C ALA A 39 -7.65 -9.74 -8.46
N THR A 40 -7.79 -10.65 -7.49
CA THR A 40 -8.61 -11.86 -7.62
C THR A 40 -10.09 -11.51 -7.82
N ALA A 41 -10.63 -10.58 -7.01
CA ALA A 41 -12.00 -10.10 -7.15
C ALA A 41 -12.26 -9.44 -8.51
N LEU A 42 -11.28 -8.66 -9.02
CA LEU A 42 -11.37 -8.02 -10.33
C LEU A 42 -11.31 -9.04 -11.48
N MET A 43 -10.48 -10.07 -11.38
CA MET A 43 -10.34 -11.09 -12.42
C MET A 43 -11.53 -12.07 -12.47
N ALA A 44 -12.09 -12.45 -11.31
CA ALA A 44 -13.13 -13.48 -11.22
C ALA A 44 -14.42 -13.11 -11.97
N GLN A 45 -14.75 -11.82 -12.02
CA GLN A 45 -15.99 -11.32 -12.61
C GLN A 45 -15.80 -10.79 -14.04
N GLY A 46 -14.55 -10.74 -14.53
CA GLY A 46 -14.19 -10.25 -15.86
C GLY A 46 -14.84 -8.91 -16.19
N LEU A 47 -15.64 -8.87 -17.26
CA LEU A 47 -16.36 -7.68 -17.69
C LEU A 47 -17.47 -7.23 -16.76
N ARG A 48 -17.82 -7.92 -15.66
CA ARG A 48 -18.88 -7.45 -14.74
C ARG A 48 -18.34 -6.60 -13.60
N GLY A 49 -17.03 -6.62 -13.37
CA GLY A 49 -16.40 -6.02 -12.19
C GLY A 49 -16.77 -6.74 -10.87
N PRO A 50 -16.12 -6.40 -9.76
CA PRO A 50 -16.31 -7.07 -8.47
C PRO A 50 -17.76 -6.87 -7.99
N SER A 51 -18.35 -7.93 -7.45
CA SER A 51 -19.69 -7.86 -6.86
C SER A 51 -19.68 -7.10 -5.53
N ALA A 52 -20.86 -6.73 -5.03
CA ALA A 52 -20.99 -6.12 -3.70
C ALA A 52 -20.47 -7.05 -2.58
N GLU A 53 -20.62 -8.37 -2.74
CA GLU A 53 -20.08 -9.35 -1.80
C GLU A 53 -18.55 -9.40 -1.85
N ASP A 54 -17.97 -9.33 -3.06
CA ASP A 54 -16.51 -9.26 -3.24
C ASP A 54 -15.93 -8.02 -2.55
N VAL A 55 -16.55 -6.85 -2.76
CA VAL A 55 -16.13 -5.60 -2.10
C VAL A 55 -16.25 -5.71 -0.58
N LYS A 56 -17.36 -6.26 -0.08
CA LYS A 56 -17.58 -6.46 1.35
C LYS A 56 -16.54 -7.40 1.97
N SER A 57 -16.06 -8.39 1.21
CA SER A 57 -15.00 -9.31 1.67
C SER A 57 -13.63 -8.62 1.84
N LEU A 58 -13.40 -7.48 1.16
CA LEU A 58 -12.17 -6.69 1.26
C LEU A 58 -12.17 -5.70 2.44
N GLU A 59 -13.33 -5.36 3.00
CA GLU A 59 -13.47 -4.46 4.15
C GLU A 59 -12.63 -4.88 5.36
N PRO A 60 -12.66 -6.14 5.85
CA PRO A 60 -11.84 -6.55 6.99
C PRO A 60 -10.33 -6.41 6.71
N MET A 61 -9.89 -6.70 5.48
CA MET A 61 -8.48 -6.56 5.09
C MET A 61 -8.05 -5.08 5.07
N THR A 62 -8.94 -4.21 4.58
CA THR A 62 -8.73 -2.76 4.60
C THR A 62 -8.64 -2.22 6.03
N ALA A 63 -9.52 -2.68 6.92
CA ALA A 63 -9.49 -2.30 8.33
C ALA A 63 -8.20 -2.78 9.02
N GLN A 64 -7.78 -4.02 8.77
CA GLN A 64 -6.52 -4.56 9.30
C GLN A 64 -5.29 -3.78 8.81
N MET A 65 -5.26 -3.38 7.54
CA MET A 65 -4.19 -2.55 6.99
C MET A 65 -4.16 -1.17 7.64
N GLN A 66 -5.32 -0.51 7.81
CA GLN A 66 -5.42 0.79 8.48
C GLN A 66 -4.96 0.71 9.94
N GLN A 67 -5.37 -0.34 10.65
CA GLN A 67 -4.91 -0.59 12.02
C GLN A 67 -3.39 -0.76 12.06
N SER A 68 -2.83 -1.62 11.20
CA SER A 68 -1.38 -1.86 11.12
C SER A 68 -0.60 -0.59 10.80
N ALA A 69 -1.11 0.25 9.90
CA ALA A 69 -0.49 1.53 9.56
C ALA A 69 -0.48 2.49 10.77
N SER A 70 -1.56 2.52 11.55
CA SER A 70 -1.63 3.34 12.78
C SER A 70 -0.64 2.85 13.84
N GLU A 71 -0.47 1.53 13.97
CA GLU A 71 0.46 0.90 14.90
C GLU A 71 1.91 1.22 14.50
N VAL A 72 2.26 1.11 13.21
CA VAL A 72 3.57 1.50 12.69
C VAL A 72 3.84 2.98 12.93
N ALA A 73 2.89 3.87 12.65
CA ALA A 73 3.05 5.32 12.84
C ALA A 73 3.27 5.68 14.33
N THR A 74 2.60 4.97 15.24
CA THR A 74 2.74 5.15 16.69
C THR A 74 4.07 4.58 17.19
N ALA A 75 4.46 3.41 16.71
CA ALA A 75 5.74 2.77 17.03
C ALA A 75 6.91 3.61 16.53
N ARG A 76 6.83 4.17 15.32
CA ARG A 76 7.85 5.07 14.75
C ARG A 76 8.08 6.30 15.61
N ARG A 77 7.00 6.99 16.00
CA ARG A 77 7.08 8.17 16.89
C ARG A 77 7.71 7.82 18.24
N SER A 78 7.26 6.72 18.85
CA SER A 78 7.81 6.24 20.12
C SER A 78 9.29 5.86 20.02
N LEU A 79 9.70 5.24 18.90
CA LEU A 79 11.09 4.89 18.63
C LEU A 79 11.97 6.13 18.54
N LEU A 80 11.61 7.12 17.72
CA LEU A 80 12.39 8.35 17.54
C LEU A 80 12.61 9.08 18.88
N VAL A 81 11.56 9.21 19.70
CA VAL A 81 11.66 9.82 21.03
C VAL A 81 12.59 9.02 21.95
N ARG A 82 12.45 7.69 21.97
CA ARG A 82 13.21 6.82 22.88
C ARG A 82 14.70 6.76 22.50
N VAL A 83 15.00 6.70 21.20
CA VAL A 83 16.37 6.70 20.68
C VAL A 83 17.02 8.07 20.90
N GLY A 84 16.29 9.15 20.65
CA GLY A 84 16.82 10.49 20.94
C GLY A 84 17.10 10.71 22.42
N SER A 85 16.26 10.18 23.31
CA SER A 85 16.51 10.22 24.77
C SER A 85 17.76 9.40 25.18
N HIS A 86 18.07 8.31 24.48
CA HIS A 86 19.23 7.46 24.80
C HIS A 86 20.55 8.01 24.24
N THR A 87 20.49 8.68 23.09
CA THR A 87 21.69 9.14 22.35
C THR A 87 21.99 10.62 22.55
N GLY A 88 21.02 11.40 23.06
CA GLY A 88 21.10 12.86 23.13
C GLY A 88 20.96 13.56 21.78
N LYS A 89 20.74 12.81 20.69
CA LYS A 89 20.56 13.34 19.33
C LYS A 89 19.08 13.41 18.98
N ALA A 90 18.66 14.46 18.26
CA ALA A 90 17.32 14.53 17.70
C ALA A 90 17.33 13.92 16.30
N TYR A 91 16.61 12.82 16.12
CA TYR A 91 16.43 12.18 14.81
C TYR A 91 15.07 12.56 14.22
N ALA A 92 15.05 12.98 12.96
CA ALA A 92 13.84 13.20 12.19
C ALA A 92 13.34 11.91 11.53
N THR A 93 14.25 11.01 11.19
CA THR A 93 13.93 9.77 10.46
C THR A 93 14.63 8.54 11.04
N ILE A 94 14.07 7.35 10.78
CA ILE A 94 14.71 6.09 11.16
C ILE A 94 16.02 5.88 10.39
N LYS A 95 16.10 6.37 9.14
CA LYS A 95 17.32 6.28 8.33
C LYS A 95 18.51 6.94 9.02
N GLU A 96 18.31 8.12 9.62
CA GLU A 96 19.38 8.79 10.36
C GLU A 96 19.88 7.96 11.57
N ILE A 97 19.01 7.17 12.19
CA ILE A 97 19.40 6.25 13.27
C ILE A 97 20.30 5.13 12.72
N PHE A 98 19.97 4.60 11.53
CA PHE A 98 20.79 3.59 10.85
C PHE A 98 22.16 4.14 10.44
N ASP A 99 22.20 5.36 9.90
CA ASP A 99 23.44 6.00 9.44
C ASP A 99 24.44 6.25 10.59
N ASP A 100 23.93 6.41 11.83
CA ASP A 100 24.73 6.63 13.04
C ASP A 100 25.22 5.33 13.72
N LEU A 101 24.74 4.16 13.31
CA LEU A 101 25.10 2.87 13.90
C LEU A 101 26.29 2.21 13.17
N PRO A 102 27.13 1.42 13.87
CA PRO A 102 28.19 0.64 13.23
C PRO A 102 27.62 -0.38 12.24
N LYS A 103 28.14 -0.38 11.00
CA LYS A 103 27.66 -1.27 9.92
C LYS A 103 27.72 -2.76 10.27
N ASP A 104 28.71 -3.14 11.07
CA ASP A 104 28.91 -4.52 11.54
C ASP A 104 27.71 -5.01 12.38
N THR A 105 26.94 -4.08 12.95
CA THR A 105 25.76 -4.36 13.79
C THR A 105 24.44 -4.19 13.02
N THR A 106 24.43 -3.43 11.92
CA THR A 106 23.21 -3.11 11.16
C THR A 106 23.03 -3.89 9.87
N SER A 107 24.03 -4.63 9.38
CA SER A 107 23.97 -5.32 8.07
C SER A 107 22.67 -6.12 7.87
N ASP A 108 22.25 -6.92 8.86
CA ASP A 108 21.02 -7.71 8.77
C ASP A 108 19.75 -6.84 8.80
N LEU A 109 19.79 -5.74 9.56
CA LEU A 109 18.69 -4.79 9.64
C LEU A 109 18.57 -3.94 8.36
N ASP A 110 19.69 -3.61 7.73
CA ASP A 110 19.75 -2.92 6.44
C ASP A 110 19.21 -3.81 5.32
N ALA A 111 19.57 -5.10 5.32
CA ALA A 111 19.02 -6.09 4.40
C ALA A 111 17.50 -6.23 4.58
N LEU A 112 17.02 -6.33 5.82
CA LEU A 112 15.58 -6.39 6.12
C LEU A 112 14.85 -5.11 5.68
N ARG A 113 15.45 -3.94 5.91
CA ARG A 113 14.88 -2.66 5.46
C ARG A 113 14.80 -2.58 3.94
N ALA A 114 15.83 -3.05 3.22
CA ALA A 114 15.85 -3.09 1.77
C ALA A 114 14.76 -4.03 1.21
N ASP A 115 14.58 -5.20 1.83
CA ASP A 115 13.49 -6.13 1.50
C ASP A 115 12.11 -5.48 1.67
N ILE A 116 11.85 -4.85 2.81
CA ILE A 116 10.58 -4.17 3.09
C ILE A 116 10.30 -3.07 2.05
N LEU A 117 11.32 -2.27 1.69
CA LEU A 117 11.19 -1.23 0.67
C LEU A 117 10.83 -1.82 -0.70
N SER A 118 11.55 -2.85 -1.15
CA SER A 118 11.28 -3.56 -2.41
C SER A 118 9.86 -4.12 -2.46
N ARG A 119 9.40 -4.69 -1.36
CA ARG A 119 8.03 -5.20 -1.20
C ARG A 119 6.98 -4.08 -1.27
N CYS A 120 7.25 -2.93 -0.64
CA CYS A 120 6.35 -1.78 -0.71
C CYS A 120 6.27 -1.19 -2.12
N GLU A 121 7.39 -1.10 -2.84
CA GLU A 121 7.43 -0.65 -4.24
C GLU A 121 6.62 -1.59 -5.15
N THR A 122 6.80 -2.90 -4.97
CA THR A 122 6.04 -3.93 -5.70
C THR A 122 4.54 -3.83 -5.39
N ALA A 123 4.19 -3.71 -4.11
CA ALA A 123 2.80 -3.56 -3.68
C ALA A 123 2.16 -2.25 -4.18
N GLN A 124 2.91 -1.15 -4.24
CA GLN A 124 2.45 0.11 -4.84
C GLN A 124 2.16 -0.06 -6.33
N SER A 125 3.06 -0.71 -7.08
CA SER A 125 2.84 -1.01 -8.50
C SER A 125 1.57 -1.85 -8.72
N ASN A 126 1.34 -2.85 -7.88
CA ASN A 126 0.15 -3.69 -7.96
C ASN A 126 -1.14 -2.93 -7.64
N LEU A 127 -1.10 -2.03 -6.66
CA LEU A 127 -2.24 -1.16 -6.35
C LEU A 127 -2.59 -0.25 -7.53
N VAL A 128 -1.59 0.36 -8.17
CA VAL A 128 -1.79 1.19 -9.36
C VAL A 128 -2.41 0.39 -10.50
N ASN A 129 -1.95 -0.84 -10.72
CA ASN A 129 -2.54 -1.73 -11.72
C ASN A 129 -4.00 -2.08 -11.41
N ASN A 130 -4.32 -2.39 -10.16
CA ASN A 130 -5.69 -2.63 -9.70
C ASN A 130 -6.59 -1.40 -9.93
N GLN A 131 -6.10 -0.19 -9.62
CA GLN A 131 -6.81 1.07 -9.84
C GLN A 131 -7.06 1.34 -11.33
N ALA A 132 -6.06 1.09 -12.18
CA ALA A 132 -6.19 1.22 -13.62
C ALA A 132 -7.26 0.26 -14.17
N MET A 133 -7.24 -1.01 -13.74
CA MET A 133 -8.24 -2.00 -14.15
C MET A 133 -9.65 -1.60 -13.74
N LEU A 134 -9.84 -1.10 -12.50
CA LEU A 134 -11.11 -0.56 -12.04
C LEU A 134 -11.58 0.62 -12.90
N HIS A 135 -10.68 1.57 -13.18
CA HIS A 135 -11.01 2.75 -13.97
C HIS A 135 -11.45 2.39 -15.39
N TYR A 136 -10.70 1.56 -16.10
CA TYR A 136 -11.04 1.16 -17.47
C TYR A 136 -12.30 0.31 -17.53
N THR A 137 -12.52 -0.57 -16.55
CA THR A 137 -13.75 -1.36 -16.46
C THR A 137 -14.95 -0.43 -16.28
N PHE A 138 -14.87 0.55 -15.38
CA PHE A 138 -15.95 1.52 -15.16
C PHE A 138 -16.22 2.39 -16.39
N ASP A 139 -15.17 2.91 -17.05
CA ASP A 139 -15.32 3.73 -18.26
C ASP A 139 -15.96 2.92 -19.40
N PHE A 140 -15.56 1.65 -19.58
CA PHE A 140 -16.20 0.75 -20.54
C PHE A 140 -17.70 0.58 -20.29
N HIS A 141 -18.10 0.28 -19.05
CA HIS A 141 -19.52 0.12 -18.71
C HIS A 141 -20.33 1.39 -18.90
N LYS A 142 -19.76 2.52 -18.51
CA LYS A 142 -20.40 3.83 -18.70
C LYS A 142 -20.64 4.10 -20.18
N LYS A 143 -19.66 3.85 -21.04
CA LYS A 143 -19.77 4.01 -22.51
C LYS A 143 -20.76 3.01 -23.11
N TYR A 144 -20.73 1.76 -22.66
CA TYR A 144 -21.68 0.73 -23.08
C TYR A 144 -23.12 1.13 -22.75
N LEU A 145 -23.39 1.53 -21.50
CA LEU A 145 -24.72 1.99 -21.08
C LEU A 145 -25.16 3.25 -21.84
N ALA A 146 -24.26 4.22 -22.04
CA ALA A 146 -24.58 5.40 -22.85
C ALA A 146 -24.98 5.01 -24.28
N GLY A 147 -24.27 4.06 -24.90
CA GLY A 147 -24.62 3.52 -26.21
C GLY A 147 -25.98 2.82 -26.24
N VAL A 148 -26.28 2.01 -25.22
CA VAL A 148 -27.59 1.33 -25.07
C VAL A 148 -28.72 2.32 -24.83
N PHE A 149 -28.54 3.36 -24.00
CA PHE A 149 -29.57 4.36 -23.75
C PHE A 149 -29.76 5.37 -24.90
N GLN A 150 -28.83 5.42 -25.84
CA GLN A 150 -28.91 6.22 -27.08
C GLN A 150 -29.39 5.39 -28.29
N THR A 151 -30.13 4.30 -28.06
CA THR A 151 -30.79 3.54 -29.14
C THR A 151 -32.18 4.11 -29.44
N ASP A 152 -32.42 4.48 -30.71
CA ASP A 152 -33.77 4.74 -31.22
C ASP A 152 -34.44 3.43 -31.64
N CYS A 153 -35.66 3.21 -31.16
CA CYS A 153 -36.52 2.11 -31.60
C CYS A 153 -37.59 2.63 -32.55
N ASP A 154 -37.24 2.80 -33.83
CA ASP A 154 -38.27 2.79 -34.88
C ASP A 154 -38.60 1.32 -35.15
N GLY A 155 -39.86 0.91 -34.97
CA GLY A 155 -40.35 -0.48 -34.92
C GLY A 155 -40.07 -1.42 -36.10
N GLN A 156 -39.13 -1.08 -36.99
CA GLN A 156 -38.60 -1.89 -38.09
C GLN A 156 -37.07 -2.10 -38.01
N ASN A 157 -36.30 -1.32 -37.24
CA ASN A 157 -34.83 -1.44 -37.18
C ASN A 157 -34.26 -1.02 -35.82
N TYR A 158 -33.51 -1.93 -35.17
CA TYR A 158 -32.64 -1.56 -34.05
C TYR A 158 -31.44 -0.77 -34.58
N ARG A 159 -31.27 0.49 -34.17
CA ARG A 159 -30.06 1.28 -34.46
C ARG A 159 -29.47 1.84 -33.17
N ALA A 160 -28.29 1.35 -32.81
CA ALA A 160 -27.45 1.98 -31.79
C ALA A 160 -26.81 3.24 -32.38
N ASN A 161 -27.48 4.38 -32.23
CA ASN A 161 -26.98 5.68 -32.70
C ASN A 161 -26.03 6.34 -31.69
N GLY A 162 -25.77 5.68 -30.55
CA GLY A 162 -25.03 6.26 -29.45
C GLY A 162 -23.55 6.43 -29.76
N GLN A 163 -23.12 7.66 -29.98
CA GLN A 163 -21.70 8.00 -29.93
C GLN A 163 -21.26 8.00 -28.46
N SER A 164 -20.26 7.17 -28.16
CA SER A 164 -19.53 7.23 -26.89
C SER A 164 -19.13 8.68 -26.61
N ILE A 165 -19.81 9.33 -25.67
CA ILE A 165 -19.39 10.64 -25.18
C ILE A 165 -18.07 10.40 -24.48
N ASP A 166 -16.96 10.78 -25.11
CA ASP A 166 -15.66 10.77 -24.46
C ASP A 166 -15.77 11.70 -23.25
N THR A 167 -15.69 11.10 -22.06
CA THR A 167 -15.52 11.87 -20.84
C THR A 167 -14.25 12.69 -21.03
N PRO A 168 -14.25 14.02 -20.81
CA PRO A 168 -13.00 14.78 -20.87
C PRO A 168 -11.99 14.07 -19.98
N ARG A 169 -10.78 13.85 -20.49
CA ARG A 169 -9.66 13.25 -19.75
C ARG A 169 -9.37 14.15 -18.56
N GLY A 170 -10.11 13.99 -17.47
CA GLY A 170 -9.78 14.57 -16.19
C GLY A 170 -8.43 14.00 -15.82
N ASN A 171 -7.44 14.88 -15.66
CA ASN A 171 -6.04 14.54 -15.41
C ASN A 171 -5.91 13.39 -14.40
N LEU A 172 -5.76 12.16 -14.89
CA LEU A 172 -5.36 11.00 -14.08
C LEU A 172 -3.92 11.15 -13.55
N PHE A 173 -3.17 12.14 -14.06
CA PHE A 173 -1.76 12.39 -13.75
C PHE A 173 -1.49 13.79 -13.17
N GLY A 174 -2.48 14.47 -12.61
CA GLY A 174 -2.35 15.86 -12.19
C GLY A 174 -2.55 16.08 -10.70
N ARG A 175 -1.59 15.66 -9.86
CA ARG A 175 -1.13 16.28 -8.58
C ARG A 175 -0.55 15.25 -7.61
N THR A 176 0.66 14.77 -7.93
CA THR A 176 1.67 14.36 -6.96
C THR A 176 3.02 14.30 -7.67
N CYS A 177 3.52 15.48 -8.00
CA CYS A 177 4.95 15.75 -8.17
C CYS A 177 5.24 16.98 -7.30
#